data_AF-A0A8T4P7H1-F1
#
_entry.id   AF-A0A8T4P7H1-F1
#
_cell.length_a   1.000
_cell.length_b   1.000
_cell.length_c   1.000
_cell.angle_alpha   90.00
_cell.angle_beta   90.00
_cell.angle_gamma   90.00
#
_symmetry.space_group_name_H-M   'P 1'
#
loop_
_entity.id
_entity.type
_entity.pdbx_description
1 polymer ?
#
loop_
_entity_poly.entity_id
_entity_poly.type
_entity_poly.pdbx_seq_one_letter_code
_entity_poly.pdbx_strand_id
1 'polypeptide(L)'
;MTKITEKDLVLLEGLNPDRVKGIVTGSKDMKIYVDPRRGLDIPDVLINGEPVMFRNPSGHRSVETYNTFGLGPVPHFEGVLTTGPENVGGFNVELGVSLHGTFTATPADPDSLQRTESGGIKGTIYVGRIVVGPQLIVERTIEPVEGKFAFTIDDRIRSACDGVEQYYMWLYHPNFPVKDSTTLCSSERIVIPRPGDLKSIVDAEFYREFQKVKKGVAICPPSGDSEEKIREENFEKCYIMVMEPDKEGDVYAMLISPDGNKAAYIRYNVNDFQDVQQAFQFWKNPRDGASGLEIGSTFLGWEFAKRKGLLCNLSHKEHHYKIEIGFLMTGNEVNQFKEKIPATKPVVIPLDMRNEAAIVDVYRGGTNMFPI
;
A
#
# COMPACT_ATOMS: atom_id res chain seq x y z
N MET A 1 -2.90 11.06 28.11
CA MET A 1 -2.11 10.90 26.86
C MET A 1 -0.80 11.66 27.01
N THR A 2 0.31 11.08 26.55
CA THR A 2 1.66 11.64 26.73
C THR A 2 2.08 12.32 25.44
N LYS A 3 2.42 13.62 25.49
CA LYS A 3 2.91 14.37 24.32
C LYS A 3 4.24 13.78 23.84
N ILE A 4 4.38 13.64 22.53
CA ILE A 4 5.62 13.20 21.89
C ILE A 4 6.42 14.44 21.46
N THR A 5 7.73 14.39 21.65
CA THR A 5 8.65 15.50 21.36
C THR A 5 9.84 15.02 20.54
N GLU A 6 10.70 15.94 20.07
CA GLU A 6 11.93 15.57 19.35
C GLU A 6 12.87 14.66 20.16
N LYS A 7 12.79 14.68 21.50
CA LYS A 7 13.62 13.82 22.37
C LYS A 7 13.20 12.35 22.31
N ASP A 8 11.98 12.07 21.88
CA ASP A 8 11.44 10.72 21.74
C ASP A 8 11.82 10.08 20.40
N LEU A 9 12.43 10.85 19.48
CA LEU A 9 12.83 10.38 18.17
C LEU A 9 14.16 9.62 18.24
N VAL A 10 14.16 8.41 17.71
CA VAL A 10 15.33 7.54 17.62
C VAL A 10 15.75 7.35 16.17
N LEU A 11 17.05 7.19 15.94
CA LEU A 11 17.58 6.90 14.62
C LEU A 11 17.05 5.54 14.14
N LEU A 12 16.56 5.47 12.90
CA LEU A 12 16.16 4.19 12.29
C LEU A 12 17.39 3.29 12.10
N GLU A 13 17.20 2.00 12.36
CA GLU A 13 18.22 0.97 12.24
C GLU A 13 18.43 0.57 10.76
N GLY A 14 19.65 0.21 10.35
CA GLY A 14 19.96 -0.19 8.97
C GLY A 14 20.67 0.91 8.15
N LEU A 15 20.64 0.78 6.82
CA LEU A 15 21.22 1.77 5.92
C LEU A 15 20.41 3.06 5.99
N ASN A 16 20.97 4.09 6.62
CA ASN A 16 20.27 5.34 6.92
C ASN A 16 21.13 6.56 6.60
N PRO A 17 21.40 6.84 5.30
CA PRO A 17 22.31 7.89 4.87
C PRO A 17 21.86 9.30 5.28
N ASP A 18 20.54 9.52 5.37
CA ASP A 18 19.98 10.83 5.69
C ASP A 18 19.68 11.00 7.19
N ARG A 19 20.07 10.02 8.02
CA ARG A 19 19.87 10.02 9.47
C ARG A 19 18.41 10.23 9.89
N VAL A 20 17.49 9.58 9.17
CA VAL A 20 16.06 9.56 9.46
C VAL A 20 15.83 9.08 10.88
N LYS A 21 14.94 9.77 11.59
CA LYS A 21 14.52 9.43 12.95
C LYS A 21 13.02 9.22 13.00
N GLY A 22 12.58 8.28 13.83
CA GLY A 22 11.19 7.97 14.03
C GLY A 22 10.87 7.76 15.51
N ILE A 23 9.58 7.67 15.79
CA ILE A 23 9.04 7.27 17.07
C ILE A 23 8.91 5.75 17.04
N VAL A 24 9.41 5.07 18.08
CA VAL A 24 9.25 3.61 18.19
C VAL A 24 8.01 3.30 19.04
N THR A 25 7.15 2.43 18.53
CA THR A 25 6.04 1.79 19.26
C THR A 25 6.10 0.27 19.04
N GLY A 26 5.16 -0.48 19.61
CA GLY A 26 5.12 -1.94 19.54
C GLY A 26 5.32 -2.62 20.89
N SER A 27 5.86 -3.82 20.83
CA SER A 27 6.18 -4.64 22.00
C SER A 27 7.70 -4.76 22.17
N LYS A 28 8.14 -5.51 23.18
CA LYS A 28 9.57 -5.80 23.39
C LYS A 28 10.19 -6.49 22.17
N ASP A 29 9.42 -7.38 21.55
CA ASP A 29 9.90 -8.27 20.48
C ASP A 29 9.49 -7.78 19.09
N MET A 30 8.65 -6.74 19.00
CA MET A 30 8.29 -6.07 17.74
C MET A 30 8.40 -4.56 17.89
N LYS A 31 9.34 -3.95 17.15
CA LYS A 31 9.49 -2.49 17.06
C LYS A 31 8.89 -1.99 15.76
N ILE A 32 8.01 -1.01 15.85
CA ILE A 32 7.41 -0.30 14.72
C ILE A 32 8.02 1.10 14.69
N TYR A 33 8.72 1.44 13.62
CA TYR A 33 9.31 2.77 13.43
C TYR A 33 8.32 3.64 12.67
N VAL A 34 7.84 4.71 13.30
CA VAL A 34 6.91 5.66 12.71
C VAL A 34 7.63 6.99 12.47
N ASP A 35 7.62 7.50 11.24
CA ASP A 35 8.27 8.77 10.89
C ASP A 35 7.25 9.93 10.88
N PRO A 36 7.26 10.81 11.91
CA PRO A 36 6.35 11.95 11.95
C PRO A 36 6.61 12.98 10.84
N ARG A 37 7.77 12.96 10.19
CA ARG A 37 8.07 13.86 9.07
C ARG A 37 7.51 13.35 7.73
N ARG A 38 7.03 12.11 7.70
CA ARG A 38 6.44 11.44 6.53
C ARG A 38 4.96 11.10 6.75
N GLY A 39 4.22 11.99 7.40
CA GLY A 39 2.78 11.78 7.65
C GLY A 39 2.50 10.59 8.56
N LEU A 40 3.43 10.28 9.47
CA LEU A 40 3.43 9.06 10.29
C LEU A 40 3.45 7.78 9.44
N ASP A 41 4.12 7.76 8.29
CA ASP A 41 4.43 6.50 7.59
C ASP A 41 5.33 5.61 8.44
N ILE A 42 5.38 4.33 8.07
CA ILE A 42 6.10 3.30 8.83
C ILE A 42 7.24 2.77 7.96
N PRO A 43 8.40 3.46 7.94
CA PRO A 43 9.52 3.05 7.09
C PRO A 43 10.08 1.67 7.43
N ASP A 44 9.87 1.17 8.65
CA ASP A 44 10.34 -0.17 9.01
C ASP A 44 9.62 -0.80 10.22
N VAL A 45 9.66 -2.12 10.26
CA VAL A 45 9.23 -2.94 11.39
C VAL A 45 10.28 -4.01 11.65
N LEU A 46 10.70 -4.15 12.90
CA LEU A 46 11.64 -5.18 13.34
C LEU A 46 10.93 -6.19 14.24
N ILE A 47 11.11 -7.48 13.97
CA ILE A 47 10.71 -8.56 14.88
C ILE A 47 11.97 -9.28 15.34
N ASN A 48 12.18 -9.31 16.66
CA ASN A 48 13.41 -9.85 17.28
C ASN A 48 14.70 -9.24 16.72
N GLY A 49 14.65 -7.96 16.33
CA GLY A 49 15.78 -7.23 15.74
C GLY A 49 15.95 -7.40 14.23
N GLU A 50 15.15 -8.24 13.58
CA GLU A 50 15.24 -8.49 12.13
C GLU A 50 14.16 -7.72 11.35
N PRO A 51 14.49 -7.09 10.21
CA PRO A 51 13.51 -6.37 9.40
C PRO A 51 12.54 -7.33 8.73
N VAL A 52 11.25 -7.00 8.83
CA VAL A 52 10.17 -7.77 8.22
C VAL A 52 9.43 -7.02 7.12
N MET A 53 9.75 -5.73 6.94
CA MET A 53 9.30 -4.92 5.81
C MET A 53 10.40 -4.77 4.76
N PHE A 54 10.01 -4.44 3.53
CA PHE A 54 10.96 -4.14 2.47
C PHE A 54 11.70 -2.84 2.81
N ARG A 55 13.04 -2.91 2.83
CA ARG A 55 13.92 -1.75 2.94
C ARG A 55 14.46 -1.40 1.56
N ASN A 56 14.34 -0.13 1.18
CA ASN A 56 14.86 0.33 -0.10
C ASN A 56 16.40 0.20 -0.16
N PRO A 57 17.00 -0.23 -1.28
CA PRO A 57 18.45 -0.25 -1.45
C PRO A 57 19.12 1.13 -1.30
N SER A 58 18.39 2.23 -1.47
CA SER A 58 18.86 3.60 -1.18
C SER A 58 18.94 3.92 0.33
N GLY A 59 18.45 3.03 1.19
CA GLY A 59 18.34 3.24 2.62
C GLY A 59 17.22 4.21 3.01
N HIS A 60 17.08 4.46 4.31
CA HIS A 60 16.13 5.43 4.82
C HIS A 60 16.47 6.86 4.34
N ARG A 61 15.54 7.49 3.64
CA ARG A 61 15.69 8.82 3.02
C ARG A 61 14.86 9.86 3.77
N SER A 62 15.43 11.05 3.97
CA SER A 62 14.73 12.19 4.57
C SER A 62 13.75 12.80 3.59
N VAL A 63 12.63 13.32 4.10
CA VAL A 63 11.69 14.15 3.34
C VAL A 63 12.36 15.36 2.68
N GLU A 64 13.45 15.87 3.25
CA GLU A 64 14.25 16.97 2.69
C GLU A 64 14.88 16.62 1.35
N THR A 65 15.04 15.33 1.04
CA THR A 65 15.57 14.85 -0.24
C THR A 65 14.46 14.33 -1.17
N TYR A 66 13.19 14.50 -0.78
CA TYR A 66 12.05 14.06 -1.58
C TYR A 66 11.90 14.92 -2.84
N ASN A 67 11.97 14.27 -4.01
CA ASN A 67 11.79 14.93 -5.30
C ASN A 67 10.44 14.52 -5.91
N THR A 68 9.53 15.48 -6.08
CA THR A 68 8.19 15.23 -6.62
C THR A 68 8.17 15.06 -8.15
N PHE A 69 9.29 15.22 -8.84
CA PHE A 69 9.34 15.15 -10.30
C PHE A 69 9.61 13.73 -10.80
N GLY A 70 8.74 13.24 -11.69
CA GLY A 70 8.93 11.96 -12.38
C GLY A 70 9.05 10.78 -11.41
N LEU A 71 10.16 10.05 -11.54
CA LEU A 71 10.54 8.93 -10.65
C LEU A 71 11.30 9.37 -9.38
N GLY A 72 11.39 10.67 -9.13
CA GLY A 72 12.05 11.24 -7.95
C GLY A 72 11.60 10.67 -6.59
N PRO A 73 10.34 10.21 -6.40
CA PRO A 73 9.90 9.58 -5.15
C PRO A 73 10.44 8.17 -4.87
N VAL A 74 10.91 7.44 -5.90
CA VAL A 74 11.27 6.01 -5.79
C VAL A 74 12.29 5.69 -4.68
N PRO A 75 13.33 6.51 -4.41
CA PRO A 75 14.27 6.27 -3.32
C PRO A 75 13.62 6.23 -1.92
N HIS A 76 12.41 6.76 -1.76
CA HIS A 76 11.69 6.82 -0.49
C HIS A 76 10.69 5.68 -0.31
N PHE A 77 10.52 4.78 -1.29
CA PHE A 77 9.56 3.68 -1.20
C PHE A 77 10.13 2.51 -0.39
N GLU A 78 9.63 2.36 0.82
CA GLU A 78 10.00 1.33 1.80
C GLU A 78 8.88 1.17 2.81
N GLY A 79 8.92 0.09 3.61
CA GLY A 79 8.01 -0.05 4.74
C GLY A 79 6.53 -0.04 4.35
N VAL A 80 5.71 0.57 5.20
CA VAL A 80 4.36 1.00 4.84
C VAL A 80 4.46 2.38 4.22
N LEU A 81 4.17 2.44 2.92
CA LEU A 81 4.07 3.66 2.14
C LEU A 81 2.61 4.07 2.04
N THR A 82 2.26 5.27 2.49
CA THR A 82 0.94 5.87 2.25
C THR A 82 1.04 6.90 1.14
N THR A 83 0.18 6.78 0.13
CA THR A 83 0.25 7.57 -1.10
C THR A 83 -1.01 8.41 -1.32
N GLY A 84 -0.91 9.46 -2.15
CA GLY A 84 -1.98 10.44 -2.38
C GLY A 84 -1.59 11.84 -1.87
N PRO A 85 -2.56 12.77 -1.71
CA PRO A 85 -3.95 12.67 -2.15
C PRO A 85 -4.17 13.05 -3.63
N GLU A 86 -3.23 13.74 -4.25
CA GLU A 86 -3.36 14.24 -5.62
C GLU A 86 -3.09 13.19 -6.70
N ASN A 87 -2.45 12.08 -6.32
CA ASN A 87 -2.19 10.95 -7.19
C ASN A 87 -1.75 9.75 -6.36
N VAL A 88 -2.21 8.55 -6.70
CA VAL A 88 -1.64 7.30 -6.16
C VAL A 88 -1.12 6.37 -7.25
N GLY A 89 -1.18 6.78 -8.52
CA GLY A 89 -0.64 6.02 -9.65
C GLY A 89 0.69 6.57 -10.17
N GLY A 90 0.98 6.28 -11.44
CA GLY A 90 2.14 6.80 -12.16
C GLY A 90 2.18 8.32 -12.20
N PHE A 91 3.38 8.91 -12.28
CA PHE A 91 3.55 10.36 -12.42
C PHE A 91 2.92 10.87 -13.73
N ASN A 92 2.51 12.15 -13.76
CA ASN A 92 2.09 12.83 -14.97
C ASN A 92 2.70 14.23 -15.02
N VAL A 93 3.60 14.44 -15.99
CA VAL A 93 4.35 15.68 -16.16
C VAL A 93 3.45 16.85 -16.57
N GLU A 94 2.47 16.61 -17.43
CA GLU A 94 1.56 17.65 -17.92
C GLU A 94 0.68 18.21 -16.80
N LEU A 95 0.34 17.37 -15.82
CA LEU A 95 -0.47 17.75 -14.67
C LEU A 95 0.34 18.14 -13.43
N GLY A 96 1.67 18.01 -13.50
CA GLY A 96 2.56 18.28 -12.37
C GLY A 96 2.32 17.40 -11.15
N VAL A 97 1.77 16.18 -11.34
CA VAL A 97 1.55 15.22 -10.25
C VAL A 97 2.68 14.20 -10.17
N SER A 98 3.19 13.99 -8.96
CA SER A 98 4.26 13.04 -8.66
C SER A 98 3.76 11.60 -8.75
N LEU A 99 4.70 10.67 -8.93
CA LEU A 99 4.46 9.25 -8.68
C LEU A 99 3.99 9.10 -7.23
N HIS A 100 2.82 8.48 -7.03
CA HIS A 100 2.25 8.24 -5.71
C HIS A 100 1.96 9.48 -4.83
N GLY A 101 1.92 10.68 -5.42
CA GLY A 101 1.51 11.89 -4.71
C GLY A 101 2.56 12.35 -3.69
N THR A 102 2.13 13.04 -2.63
CA THR A 102 3.03 13.67 -1.65
C THR A 102 2.66 13.50 -0.19
N PHE A 103 1.71 12.63 0.13
CA PHE A 103 1.35 12.36 1.51
C PHE A 103 2.57 11.88 2.35
N THR A 104 3.36 10.94 1.82
CA THR A 104 4.62 10.49 2.48
C THR A 104 5.68 11.58 2.62
N ALA A 105 5.49 12.75 1.99
CA ALA A 105 6.34 13.94 2.12
C ALA A 105 5.67 15.08 2.92
N THR A 106 4.51 14.81 3.53
CA THR A 106 3.76 15.79 4.32
C THR A 106 3.93 15.48 5.80
N PRO A 107 4.58 16.33 6.61
CA PRO A 107 4.80 16.04 8.02
C PRO A 107 3.50 16.12 8.83
N ALA A 108 3.42 15.34 9.91
CA ALA A 108 2.41 15.52 10.94
C ALA A 108 2.68 16.80 11.74
N ASP A 109 1.61 17.42 12.24
CA ASP A 109 1.69 18.56 13.15
C ASP A 109 2.35 18.14 14.47
N PRO A 110 3.53 18.68 14.82
CA PRO A 110 4.25 18.33 16.04
C PRO A 110 3.43 18.54 17.32
N ASP A 111 2.50 19.49 17.33
CA ASP A 111 1.67 19.77 18.51
C ASP A 111 0.52 18.78 18.69
N SER A 112 0.17 18.03 17.64
CA SER A 112 -0.83 16.98 17.67
C SER A 112 -0.29 15.60 18.10
N LEU A 113 1.03 15.42 18.12
CA LEU A 113 1.66 14.11 18.34
C LEU A 113 1.53 13.64 19.79
N GLN A 114 0.96 12.45 19.96
CA GLN A 114 0.74 11.87 21.29
C GLN A 114 0.81 10.34 21.29
N ARG A 115 1.19 9.81 22.45
CA ARG A 115 1.03 8.38 22.78
C ARG A 115 -0.42 8.09 23.12
N THR A 116 -0.94 7.00 22.56
CA THR A 116 -2.23 6.44 22.94
C THR A 116 -2.11 5.58 24.20
N GLU A 117 -3.24 5.13 24.74
CA GLU A 117 -3.26 4.35 25.99
C GLU A 117 -2.61 2.96 25.82
N SER A 118 -2.74 2.36 24.64
CA SER A 118 -2.10 1.11 24.22
C SER A 118 -0.62 1.27 23.84
N GLY A 119 -0.06 2.48 23.96
CA GLY A 119 1.33 2.76 23.61
C GLY A 119 1.57 3.07 22.12
N GLY A 120 0.52 3.07 21.30
CA GLY A 120 0.52 3.53 19.92
C GLY A 120 0.78 5.03 19.78
N ILE A 121 0.62 5.52 18.56
CA ILE A 121 0.94 6.90 18.16
C ILE A 121 -0.26 7.49 17.44
N LYS A 122 -0.69 8.68 17.85
CA LYS A 122 -1.71 9.47 17.16
C LYS A 122 -1.13 10.82 16.76
N GLY A 123 -1.56 11.34 15.61
CA GLY A 123 -1.28 12.71 15.18
C GLY A 123 -2.22 13.19 14.07
N THR A 124 -2.10 14.46 13.74
CA THR A 124 -2.86 15.14 12.70
C THR A 124 -1.91 15.59 11.59
N ILE A 125 -2.30 15.35 10.34
CA ILE A 125 -1.57 15.76 9.15
C ILE A 125 -2.46 16.74 8.39
N TYR A 126 -1.96 17.95 8.16
CA TYR A 126 -2.62 18.95 7.34
C TYR A 126 -2.10 18.84 5.92
N VAL A 127 -2.91 18.29 5.02
CA VAL A 127 -2.54 18.02 3.65
C VAL A 127 -3.10 19.13 2.77
N GLY A 128 -2.22 19.94 2.21
CA GLY A 128 -2.63 21.03 1.34
C GLY A 128 -1.45 21.64 0.62
N ARG A 129 -1.68 22.12 -0.60
CA ARG A 129 -0.72 22.99 -1.31
C ARG A 129 -1.39 24.29 -1.66
N ILE A 130 -0.60 25.36 -1.70
CA ILE A 130 -1.10 26.73 -1.92
C ILE A 130 -1.88 26.86 -3.24
N VAL A 131 -1.52 26.07 -4.27
CA VAL A 131 -2.01 26.27 -5.65
C VAL A 131 -2.83 25.09 -6.20
N VAL A 132 -2.58 23.86 -5.73
CA VAL A 132 -3.12 22.64 -6.38
C VAL A 132 -3.46 21.54 -5.38
N GLY A 133 -4.36 20.64 -5.77
CA GLY A 133 -4.71 19.46 -4.99
C GLY A 133 -5.74 19.73 -3.89
N PRO A 134 -6.19 18.67 -3.21
CA PRO A 134 -7.19 18.80 -2.16
C PRO A 134 -6.57 19.39 -0.89
N GLN A 135 -7.43 20.00 -0.09
CA GLN A 135 -7.13 20.52 1.24
C GLN A 135 -7.79 19.61 2.26
N LEU A 136 -7.01 18.70 2.86
CA LEU A 136 -7.49 17.64 3.73
C LEU A 136 -6.86 17.75 5.13
N ILE A 137 -7.59 17.26 6.12
CA ILE A 137 -7.06 16.98 7.45
C ILE A 137 -7.16 15.47 7.66
N VAL A 138 -6.03 14.83 7.95
CA VAL A 138 -5.94 13.40 8.25
C VAL A 138 -5.59 13.26 9.73
N GLU A 139 -6.49 12.66 10.52
CA GLU A 139 -6.15 12.15 11.84
C GLU A 139 -5.73 10.70 11.71
N ARG A 140 -4.46 10.41 11.99
CA ARG A 140 -3.88 9.08 11.88
C ARG A 140 -3.59 8.51 13.26
N THR A 141 -3.98 7.26 13.48
CA THR A 141 -3.62 6.48 14.67
C THR A 141 -2.95 5.18 14.25
N ILE A 142 -1.79 4.88 14.84
CA ILE A 142 -1.04 3.65 14.64
C ILE A 142 -1.01 2.91 15.97
N GLU A 143 -1.58 1.69 15.99
CA GLU A 143 -1.70 0.91 17.21
C GLU A 143 -1.06 -0.46 17.09
N PRO A 144 -0.21 -0.89 18.03
CA PRO A 144 0.14 -2.31 18.11
C PRO A 144 -1.08 -3.14 18.49
N VAL A 145 -1.23 -4.31 17.88
CA VAL A 145 -2.28 -5.26 18.23
C VAL A 145 -1.78 -6.14 19.38
N GLU A 146 -2.48 -6.12 20.51
CA GLU A 146 -2.10 -6.89 21.69
C GLU A 146 -2.00 -8.39 21.38
N GLY A 147 -0.92 -9.01 21.88
CA GLY A 147 -0.67 -10.44 21.73
C GLY A 147 -0.33 -10.91 20.32
N LYS A 148 -0.15 -9.99 19.35
CA LYS A 148 0.21 -10.30 17.97
C LYS A 148 1.44 -9.54 17.52
N PHE A 149 2.14 -10.10 16.53
CA PHE A 149 3.08 -9.34 15.71
C PHE A 149 2.33 -8.57 14.62
N ALA A 150 1.49 -7.63 15.03
CA ALA A 150 0.66 -6.85 14.12
C ALA A 150 0.41 -5.44 14.64
N PHE A 151 0.02 -4.54 13.75
CA PHE A 151 -0.39 -3.19 14.07
C PHE A 151 -1.49 -2.73 13.13
N THR A 152 -2.27 -1.74 13.55
CA THR A 152 -3.29 -1.10 12.72
C THR A 152 -2.88 0.32 12.34
N ILE A 153 -3.32 0.75 11.16
CA ILE A 153 -3.35 2.16 10.76
C ILE A 153 -4.83 2.53 10.61
N ASP A 154 -5.25 3.56 11.34
CA ASP A 154 -6.63 4.07 11.40
C ASP A 154 -6.58 5.56 11.04
N ASP A 155 -7.03 5.87 9.82
CA ASP A 155 -7.07 7.23 9.28
C ASP A 155 -8.50 7.73 9.18
N ARG A 156 -8.71 8.96 9.67
CA ARG A 156 -9.92 9.74 9.49
C ARG A 156 -9.61 10.97 8.65
N ILE A 157 -10.16 11.02 7.45
CA ILE A 157 -9.89 12.06 6.45
C ILE A 157 -11.12 12.96 6.33
N ARG A 158 -10.92 14.27 6.50
CA ARG A 158 -11.97 15.27 6.33
C ARG A 158 -11.48 16.45 5.51
N SER A 159 -12.42 17.20 4.93
CA SER A 159 -12.09 18.45 4.24
C SER A 159 -11.55 19.48 5.24
N ALA A 160 -10.52 20.23 4.82
CA ALA A 160 -10.09 21.45 5.51
C ALA A 160 -10.86 22.69 5.04
N CYS A 161 -11.70 22.54 4.01
CA CYS A 161 -12.51 23.61 3.43
C CYS A 161 -14.00 23.32 3.62
N ASP A 162 -14.65 24.10 4.48
CA ASP A 162 -16.09 24.03 4.67
C ASP A 162 -16.84 24.42 3.39
N GLY A 163 -17.90 23.68 3.06
CA GLY A 163 -18.74 24.02 1.91
C GLY A 163 -18.16 23.71 0.53
N VAL A 164 -16.95 23.14 0.43
CA VAL A 164 -16.27 22.86 -0.85
C VAL A 164 -15.99 21.37 -0.99
N GLU A 165 -16.51 20.74 -2.06
CA GLU A 165 -16.18 19.36 -2.40
C GLU A 165 -14.68 19.19 -2.62
N GLN A 166 -14.10 18.17 -1.99
CA GLN A 166 -12.70 17.79 -2.20
C GLN A 166 -12.63 16.43 -2.88
N TYR A 167 -11.88 16.37 -3.98
CA TYR A 167 -11.61 15.11 -4.69
C TYR A 167 -10.19 14.66 -4.40
N TYR A 168 -10.02 13.37 -4.10
CA TYR A 168 -8.71 12.83 -3.77
C TYR A 168 -8.58 11.34 -4.14
N MET A 169 -7.35 10.86 -4.07
CA MET A 169 -6.98 9.45 -4.15
C MET A 169 -6.25 9.03 -2.88
N TRP A 170 -6.36 7.78 -2.47
CA TRP A 170 -5.69 7.28 -1.27
C TRP A 170 -5.32 5.82 -1.46
N LEU A 171 -4.15 5.42 -0.98
CA LEU A 171 -3.69 4.04 -1.10
C LEU A 171 -2.65 3.75 -0.02
N TYR A 172 -2.91 2.71 0.77
CA TYR A 172 -1.88 2.06 1.58
C TYR A 172 -1.13 1.07 0.72
N HIS A 173 0.19 1.20 0.72
CA HIS A 173 1.10 0.42 -0.10
C HIS A 173 2.17 -0.24 0.80
N PRO A 174 1.79 -1.18 1.69
CA PRO A 174 2.76 -1.90 2.51
C PRO A 174 3.62 -2.83 1.65
N ASN A 175 4.94 -2.67 1.77
CA ASN A 175 5.92 -3.37 0.97
C ASN A 175 6.61 -4.46 1.80
N PHE A 176 6.56 -5.69 1.30
CA PHE A 176 7.13 -6.86 1.96
C PHE A 176 8.30 -7.42 1.15
N PRO A 177 9.35 -7.93 1.82
CA PRO A 177 10.41 -8.64 1.14
C PRO A 177 9.90 -10.01 0.67
N VAL A 178 10.27 -10.40 -0.54
CA VAL A 178 9.89 -11.68 -1.15
C VAL A 178 11.10 -12.41 -1.70
N LYS A 179 10.96 -13.72 -1.88
CA LYS A 179 11.97 -14.62 -2.45
C LYS A 179 11.32 -15.53 -3.49
N ASP A 180 12.14 -16.26 -4.25
CA ASP A 180 11.65 -17.34 -5.10
C ASP A 180 10.76 -18.30 -4.31
N SER A 181 9.63 -18.67 -4.91
CA SER A 181 8.57 -19.51 -4.32
C SER A 181 7.84 -18.89 -3.13
N THR A 182 7.97 -17.58 -2.89
CA THR A 182 7.00 -16.86 -2.05
C THR A 182 5.64 -16.91 -2.74
N THR A 183 4.57 -17.17 -1.99
CA THR A 183 3.22 -17.36 -2.56
C THR A 183 2.19 -16.43 -1.94
N LEU A 184 1.32 -15.87 -2.78
CA LEU A 184 0.13 -15.13 -2.36
C LEU A 184 -1.00 -16.11 -2.02
N CYS A 185 -1.52 -15.97 -0.81
CA CYS A 185 -2.75 -16.61 -0.35
C CYS A 185 -3.75 -15.54 0.09
N SER A 186 -4.90 -15.51 -0.55
CA SER A 186 -5.88 -14.43 -0.44
C SER A 186 -7.26 -14.89 -0.90
N SER A 187 -8.29 -14.06 -0.69
CA SER A 187 -9.69 -14.35 -1.00
C SER A 187 -10.17 -13.74 -2.32
N GLU A 188 -9.29 -13.55 -3.30
CA GLU A 188 -9.63 -12.93 -4.57
C GLU A 188 -10.58 -13.79 -5.41
N ARG A 189 -11.59 -13.17 -6.01
CA ARG A 189 -12.54 -13.77 -6.95
C ARG A 189 -12.25 -13.45 -8.39
N ILE A 190 -11.73 -12.25 -8.63
CA ILE A 190 -11.39 -11.76 -9.96
C ILE A 190 -9.99 -11.19 -9.89
N VAL A 191 -9.17 -11.52 -10.89
CA VAL A 191 -7.84 -10.96 -11.06
C VAL A 191 -7.73 -10.36 -12.45
N ILE A 192 -7.40 -9.07 -12.50
CA ILE A 192 -7.21 -8.31 -13.73
C ILE A 192 -5.75 -7.83 -13.76
N PRO A 193 -4.91 -8.33 -14.68
CA PRO A 193 -3.61 -7.72 -14.96
C PRO A 193 -3.75 -6.22 -15.24
N ARG A 194 -2.79 -5.41 -14.79
CA ARG A 194 -2.83 -3.97 -15.02
C ARG A 194 -2.98 -3.69 -16.52
N PRO A 195 -4.00 -2.92 -16.92
CA PRO A 195 -4.21 -2.57 -18.33
C PRO A 195 -2.99 -1.84 -18.90
N GLY A 196 -2.53 -2.27 -20.07
CA GLY A 196 -1.36 -1.69 -20.74
C GLY A 196 -0.02 -2.21 -20.23
N ASP A 197 0.00 -3.08 -19.21
CA ASP A 197 1.22 -3.76 -18.75
C ASP A 197 1.30 -5.18 -19.33
N LEU A 198 2.08 -5.31 -20.41
CA LEU A 198 2.31 -6.60 -21.07
C LEU A 198 2.89 -7.66 -20.12
N LYS A 199 3.70 -7.29 -19.12
CA LYS A 199 4.32 -8.25 -18.19
C LYS A 199 3.27 -8.89 -17.30
N SER A 200 2.36 -8.07 -16.77
CA SER A 200 1.26 -8.55 -15.94
C SER A 200 0.33 -9.47 -16.72
N ILE A 201 0.08 -9.15 -18.00
CA ILE A 201 -0.78 -9.97 -18.89
C ILE A 201 -0.14 -11.32 -19.17
N VAL A 202 1.13 -11.34 -19.58
CA VAL A 202 1.86 -12.56 -19.96
C VAL A 202 2.06 -13.52 -18.78
N ASP A 203 2.19 -13.01 -17.56
CA ASP A 203 2.38 -13.82 -16.35
C ASP A 203 1.12 -13.93 -15.48
N ALA A 204 -0.05 -13.61 -16.04
CA ALA A 204 -1.30 -13.58 -15.29
C ALA A 204 -1.69 -14.94 -14.69
N GLU A 205 -1.31 -16.06 -15.31
CA GLU A 205 -1.58 -17.40 -14.78
C GLU A 205 -0.70 -17.75 -13.57
N PHE A 206 0.49 -17.13 -13.45
CA PHE A 206 1.46 -17.36 -12.37
C PHE A 206 1.45 -16.22 -11.34
N TYR A 207 0.39 -15.40 -11.31
CA TYR A 207 0.38 -14.21 -10.47
C TYR A 207 0.62 -14.55 -9.00
N ARG A 208 0.11 -15.66 -8.47
CA ARG A 208 0.27 -16.02 -7.05
C ARG A 208 1.71 -16.33 -6.62
N GLU A 209 2.58 -16.79 -7.52
CA GLU A 209 3.91 -17.27 -7.14
C GLU A 209 5.01 -16.31 -7.59
N PHE A 210 5.96 -16.03 -6.70
CA PHE A 210 7.18 -15.31 -7.05
C PHE A 210 8.18 -16.23 -7.71
N GLN A 211 8.62 -15.85 -8.91
CA GLN A 211 9.60 -16.57 -9.70
C GLN A 211 10.70 -15.62 -10.14
N LYS A 212 11.94 -16.14 -10.21
CA LYS A 212 13.13 -15.41 -10.66
C LYS A 212 13.40 -14.15 -9.82
N VAL A 213 13.23 -14.20 -8.51
CA VAL A 213 13.53 -13.11 -7.57
C VAL A 213 15.04 -12.92 -7.48
N LYS A 214 15.55 -11.99 -8.29
CA LYS A 214 16.96 -11.64 -8.43
C LYS A 214 17.07 -10.31 -9.15
N LYS A 215 18.24 -9.66 -9.05
CA LYS A 215 18.54 -8.47 -9.87
C LYS A 215 18.27 -8.77 -11.35
N GLY A 216 17.37 -7.98 -11.92
CA GLY A 216 16.89 -8.11 -13.30
C GLY A 216 17.15 -6.84 -14.12
N VAL A 217 16.91 -6.95 -15.42
CA VAL A 217 16.92 -5.83 -16.37
C VAL A 217 15.50 -5.27 -16.47
N ALA A 218 15.36 -3.97 -16.24
CA ALA A 218 14.13 -3.24 -16.52
C ALA A 218 14.30 -2.55 -17.88
N ILE A 219 13.48 -2.94 -18.87
CA ILE A 219 13.39 -2.23 -20.14
C ILE A 219 12.10 -1.40 -20.09
N CYS A 220 12.22 -0.09 -20.31
CA CYS A 220 11.09 0.82 -20.33
C CYS A 220 11.05 1.56 -21.68
N PRO A 221 10.04 1.32 -22.54
CA PRO A 221 8.92 0.39 -22.36
C PRO A 221 9.35 -1.09 -22.42
N PRO A 222 8.53 -2.03 -21.89
CA PRO A 222 8.79 -3.46 -22.03
C PRO A 222 8.98 -3.87 -23.50
N SER A 223 9.84 -4.84 -23.80
CA SER A 223 9.93 -5.34 -25.18
C SER A 223 8.60 -5.96 -25.61
N GLY A 224 8.13 -5.57 -26.79
CA GLY A 224 6.93 -6.15 -27.41
C GLY A 224 7.24 -7.29 -28.37
N ASP A 225 8.49 -7.76 -28.40
CA ASP A 225 8.99 -8.66 -29.46
C ASP A 225 8.49 -10.11 -29.31
N SER A 226 8.35 -10.63 -28.08
CA SER A 226 7.78 -11.95 -27.78
C SER A 226 7.44 -12.11 -26.29
N GLU A 227 6.53 -13.03 -25.94
CA GLU A 227 6.23 -13.34 -24.53
C GLU A 227 7.45 -13.82 -23.74
N GLU A 228 8.32 -14.59 -24.37
CA GLU A 228 9.55 -15.11 -23.73
C GLU A 228 10.46 -13.96 -23.29
N LYS A 229 10.70 -12.98 -24.18
CA LYS A 229 11.49 -11.78 -23.85
C LYS A 229 10.82 -10.92 -22.78
N ILE A 230 9.49 -10.77 -22.83
CA ILE A 230 8.73 -10.07 -21.78
C ILE A 230 8.95 -10.73 -20.41
N ARG A 231 8.97 -12.07 -20.34
CA ARG A 231 9.24 -12.84 -19.11
C ARG A 231 10.70 -12.78 -18.65
N GLU A 232 11.64 -12.56 -19.56
CA GLU A 232 13.05 -12.33 -19.23
C GLU A 232 13.28 -10.96 -18.57
N GLU A 233 12.45 -9.97 -18.92
CA GLU A 233 12.41 -8.67 -18.27
C GLU A 233 11.79 -8.80 -16.88
N ASN A 234 12.62 -9.27 -15.95
CA ASN A 234 12.31 -9.45 -14.54
C ASN A 234 12.08 -8.11 -13.84
N PHE A 235 10.91 -7.51 -14.10
CA PHE A 235 10.49 -6.19 -13.63
C PHE A 235 9.07 -6.25 -13.03
N GLU A 236 8.52 -5.10 -12.69
CA GLU A 236 7.25 -5.01 -11.97
C GLU A 236 6.06 -5.61 -12.73
N LYS A 237 5.12 -6.17 -11.97
CA LYS A 237 3.83 -6.69 -12.41
C LYS A 237 2.78 -6.26 -11.40
N CYS A 238 1.62 -5.80 -11.86
CA CYS A 238 0.52 -5.30 -11.04
C CYS A 238 -0.79 -6.00 -11.43
N TYR A 239 -1.57 -6.37 -10.42
CA TYR A 239 -2.87 -6.99 -10.61
C TYR A 239 -3.92 -6.27 -9.77
N ILE A 240 -5.06 -5.95 -10.37
CA ILE A 240 -6.26 -5.49 -9.67
C ILE A 240 -7.03 -6.73 -9.22
N MET A 241 -7.48 -6.77 -7.97
CA MET A 241 -8.20 -7.90 -7.43
C MET A 241 -9.53 -7.48 -6.84
N VAL A 242 -10.58 -8.25 -7.13
CA VAL A 242 -11.84 -8.21 -6.38
C VAL A 242 -11.74 -9.24 -5.28
N MET A 243 -11.78 -8.78 -4.04
CA MET A 243 -11.65 -9.63 -2.86
C MET A 243 -13.02 -10.06 -2.33
N GLU A 244 -13.14 -11.29 -1.87
CA GLU A 244 -14.31 -11.76 -1.12
C GLU A 244 -14.08 -11.53 0.38
N PRO A 245 -14.95 -10.77 1.07
CA PRO A 245 -14.90 -10.67 2.52
C PRO A 245 -15.45 -11.95 3.19
N ASP A 246 -15.05 -12.18 4.43
CA ASP A 246 -15.69 -13.19 5.27
C ASP A 246 -17.08 -12.73 5.77
N LYS A 247 -17.70 -13.52 6.64
CA LYS A 247 -19.05 -13.24 7.17
C LYS A 247 -19.11 -11.99 8.06
N GLU A 248 -17.98 -11.53 8.57
CA GLU A 248 -17.86 -10.35 9.43
C GLU A 248 -17.43 -9.11 8.62
N GLY A 249 -17.16 -9.27 7.32
CA GLY A 249 -16.74 -8.20 6.42
C GLY A 249 -15.23 -8.07 6.30
N ASP A 250 -14.45 -8.97 6.90
CA ASP A 250 -12.99 -8.90 6.83
C ASP A 250 -12.45 -9.51 5.53
N VAL A 251 -11.51 -8.81 4.93
CA VAL A 251 -10.73 -9.26 3.79
C VAL A 251 -9.30 -9.53 4.23
N TYR A 252 -8.73 -10.61 3.70
CA TYR A 252 -7.39 -11.08 4.05
C TYR A 252 -6.55 -11.34 2.80
N ALA A 253 -5.28 -10.94 2.85
CA ALA A 253 -4.26 -11.36 1.91
C ALA A 253 -2.93 -11.55 2.63
N MET A 254 -2.16 -12.57 2.27
CA MET A 254 -0.85 -12.81 2.86
C MET A 254 0.16 -13.38 1.86
N LEU A 255 1.42 -13.05 2.11
CA LEU A 255 2.59 -13.57 1.41
C LEU A 255 3.27 -14.61 2.30
N ILE A 256 3.23 -15.87 1.87
CA ILE A 256 3.78 -17.01 2.59
C ILE A 256 5.21 -17.26 2.13
N SER A 257 6.13 -17.43 3.08
CA SER A 257 7.52 -17.77 2.82
C SER A 257 7.67 -19.11 2.09
N PRO A 258 8.79 -19.33 1.37
CA PRO A 258 8.97 -20.56 0.58
C PRO A 258 8.90 -21.87 1.39
N ASP A 259 9.26 -21.82 2.67
CA ASP A 259 9.19 -22.96 3.59
C ASP A 259 7.82 -23.14 4.25
N GLY A 260 6.88 -22.21 4.02
CA GLY A 260 5.54 -22.22 4.60
C GLY A 260 5.46 -21.84 6.09
N ASN A 261 6.58 -21.48 6.72
CA ASN A 261 6.64 -21.27 8.17
C ASN A 261 6.39 -19.84 8.62
N LYS A 262 6.44 -18.87 7.70
CA LYS A 262 6.22 -17.46 8.01
C LYS A 262 5.31 -16.84 6.97
N ALA A 263 4.62 -15.77 7.35
CA ALA A 263 3.90 -14.96 6.39
C ALA A 263 3.82 -13.50 6.84
N ALA A 264 3.70 -12.58 5.90
CA ALA A 264 3.25 -11.22 6.16
C ALA A 264 1.83 -11.07 5.60
N TYR A 265 0.95 -10.40 6.32
CA TYR A 265 -0.46 -10.25 5.93
C TYR A 265 -0.94 -8.81 6.03
N ILE A 266 -1.99 -8.53 5.27
CA ILE A 266 -2.87 -7.39 5.45
C ILE A 266 -4.30 -7.89 5.72
N ARG A 267 -5.00 -7.22 6.63
CA ARG A 267 -6.43 -7.36 6.88
C ARG A 267 -7.09 -6.00 6.84
N TYR A 268 -8.28 -5.93 6.27
CA TYR A 268 -9.14 -4.75 6.36
C TYR A 268 -10.60 -5.17 6.41
N ASN A 269 -11.45 -4.38 7.07
CA ASN A 269 -12.89 -4.64 7.08
C ASN A 269 -13.57 -3.72 6.07
N VAL A 270 -14.42 -4.26 5.20
CA VAL A 270 -15.13 -3.45 4.19
C VAL A 270 -16.01 -2.35 4.81
N ASN A 271 -16.44 -2.53 6.06
CA ASN A 271 -17.24 -1.53 6.78
C ASN A 271 -16.42 -0.30 7.19
N ASP A 272 -15.11 -0.43 7.34
CA ASP A 272 -14.22 0.71 7.62
C ASP A 272 -13.99 1.59 6.40
N PHE A 273 -14.53 1.22 5.23
CA PHE A 273 -14.32 1.90 3.95
C PHE A 273 -15.65 2.19 3.21
N GLN A 274 -16.81 2.16 3.88
CA GLN A 274 -18.14 2.21 3.22
C GLN A 274 -18.36 3.45 2.35
N ASP A 275 -17.84 4.61 2.76
CA ASP A 275 -18.02 5.87 2.04
C ASP A 275 -16.86 6.17 1.07
N VAL A 276 -15.94 5.22 0.84
CA VAL A 276 -14.75 5.44 0.00
C VAL A 276 -14.67 4.46 -1.15
N GLN A 277 -14.05 4.92 -2.24
CA GLN A 277 -13.67 4.06 -3.34
C GLN A 277 -12.63 3.04 -2.84
N GLN A 278 -12.85 1.76 -3.17
CA GLN A 278 -11.98 0.66 -2.76
C GLN A 278 -11.55 -0.16 -3.97
N ALA A 279 -10.30 -0.57 -3.97
CA ALA A 279 -9.78 -1.63 -4.79
C ALA A 279 -8.52 -2.19 -4.16
N PHE A 280 -8.41 -3.50 -4.19
CA PHE A 280 -7.20 -4.20 -3.78
C PHE A 280 -6.28 -4.36 -4.99
N GLN A 281 -5.00 -4.10 -4.79
CA GLN A 281 -3.96 -4.34 -5.80
C GLN A 281 -2.86 -5.21 -5.23
N PHE A 282 -2.31 -6.02 -6.12
CA PHE A 282 -1.15 -6.83 -5.85
C PHE A 282 -0.02 -6.42 -6.76
N TRP A 283 1.00 -5.78 -6.18
CA TRP A 283 2.24 -5.42 -6.86
C TRP A 283 3.33 -6.46 -6.58
N LYS A 284 3.99 -6.89 -7.65
CA LYS A 284 5.12 -7.80 -7.62
C LYS A 284 6.30 -7.09 -8.25
N ASN A 285 7.39 -6.92 -7.51
CA ASN A 285 8.68 -6.51 -8.06
C ASN A 285 9.74 -7.59 -7.76
N PRO A 286 9.80 -8.66 -8.57
CA PRO A 286 10.78 -9.73 -8.40
C PRO A 286 12.23 -9.25 -8.63
N ARG A 287 12.45 -8.10 -9.28
CA ARG A 287 13.77 -7.53 -9.50
C ARG A 287 14.49 -7.19 -8.20
N ASP A 288 13.76 -6.53 -7.32
CA ASP A 288 14.26 -6.00 -6.06
C ASP A 288 13.79 -6.84 -4.86
N GLY A 289 13.04 -7.91 -5.12
CA GLY A 289 12.50 -8.79 -4.08
C GLY A 289 11.50 -8.09 -3.19
N ALA A 290 10.61 -7.30 -3.79
CA ALA A 290 9.56 -6.56 -3.09
C ALA A 290 8.16 -6.95 -3.60
N SER A 291 7.17 -6.82 -2.73
CA SER A 291 5.76 -6.96 -3.09
C SER A 291 4.86 -6.06 -2.27
N GLY A 292 3.83 -5.52 -2.91
CA GLY A 292 2.81 -4.68 -2.30
C GLY A 292 1.50 -5.45 -2.15
N LEU A 293 0.92 -5.41 -0.96
CA LEU A 293 -0.48 -5.81 -0.72
C LEU A 293 -1.29 -4.54 -0.47
N GLU A 294 -1.87 -3.98 -1.52
CA GLU A 294 -2.28 -2.58 -1.53
C GLU A 294 -3.80 -2.46 -1.49
N ILE A 295 -4.30 -1.49 -0.72
CA ILE A 295 -5.73 -1.18 -0.63
C ILE A 295 -5.93 0.33 -0.60
N GLY A 296 -6.81 0.80 -1.47
CA GLY A 296 -7.03 2.22 -1.72
C GLY A 296 -8.13 2.47 -2.73
N SER A 297 -8.20 3.69 -3.29
CA SER A 297 -9.22 4.06 -4.27
C SER A 297 -8.97 3.46 -5.66
N THR A 298 -7.85 3.80 -6.29
CA THR A 298 -7.41 3.23 -7.57
C THR A 298 -5.96 3.55 -7.84
N PHE A 299 -5.17 2.63 -8.36
CA PHE A 299 -3.75 2.83 -8.69
C PHE A 299 -3.47 3.29 -10.13
N LEU A 300 -4.52 3.50 -10.96
CA LEU A 300 -4.37 3.87 -12.38
C LEU A 300 -4.07 5.35 -12.61
N GLY A 301 -3.94 6.12 -11.53
CA GLY A 301 -3.56 7.53 -11.54
C GLY A 301 -4.73 8.49 -11.74
N TRP A 302 -4.45 9.77 -11.48
CA TRP A 302 -5.47 10.82 -11.38
C TRP A 302 -6.35 10.96 -12.64
N GLU A 303 -5.76 11.01 -13.84
CA GLU A 303 -6.53 11.20 -15.07
C GLU A 303 -7.51 10.08 -15.36
N PHE A 304 -7.06 8.84 -15.17
CA PHE A 304 -7.94 7.69 -15.34
C PHE A 304 -9.07 7.76 -14.32
N ALA A 305 -8.75 8.00 -13.05
CA ALA A 305 -9.72 8.08 -11.98
C ALA A 305 -10.75 9.20 -12.22
N LYS A 306 -10.30 10.39 -12.61
CA LYS A 306 -11.16 11.54 -12.93
C LYS A 306 -12.08 11.23 -14.11
N ARG A 307 -11.54 10.71 -15.22
CA ARG A 307 -12.32 10.37 -16.42
C ARG A 307 -13.38 9.31 -16.15
N LYS A 308 -13.13 8.41 -15.21
CA LYS A 308 -14.03 7.29 -14.89
C LYS A 308 -14.91 7.50 -13.65
N GLY A 309 -14.76 8.64 -12.98
CA GLY A 309 -15.50 8.92 -11.73
C GLY A 309 -15.11 7.98 -10.60
N LEU A 310 -13.81 7.70 -10.45
CA LEU A 310 -13.22 6.85 -9.40
C LEU A 310 -12.43 7.67 -8.35
N LEU A 311 -12.52 9.00 -8.39
CA LEU A 311 -11.96 9.84 -7.33
C LEU A 311 -12.86 9.74 -6.10
N CYS A 312 -12.26 9.66 -4.92
CA CYS A 312 -13.00 9.81 -3.68
C CYS A 312 -13.52 11.26 -3.60
N ASN A 313 -14.80 11.44 -3.27
CA ASN A 313 -15.42 12.75 -3.08
C ASN A 313 -15.78 12.98 -1.61
N LEU A 314 -15.07 13.89 -0.94
CA LEU A 314 -15.38 14.37 0.40
C LEU A 314 -16.43 15.49 0.30
N SER A 315 -17.70 15.11 0.14
CA SER A 315 -18.85 16.03 0.18
C SER A 315 -19.42 16.10 1.61
N HIS A 316 -18.69 16.78 2.50
CA HIS A 316 -19.03 17.07 3.91
C HIS A 316 -19.03 15.90 4.91
N LYS A 317 -18.60 14.71 4.52
CA LYS A 317 -18.41 13.58 5.43
C LYS A 317 -16.94 13.37 5.78
N GLU A 318 -16.70 12.77 6.94
CA GLU A 318 -15.41 12.15 7.26
C GLU A 318 -15.34 10.80 6.52
N HIS A 319 -14.20 10.53 5.89
CA HIS A 319 -13.89 9.23 5.32
C HIS A 319 -12.98 8.47 6.28
N HIS A 320 -13.35 7.23 6.57
CA HIS A 320 -12.56 6.33 7.41
C HIS A 320 -11.78 5.34 6.54
N TYR A 321 -10.59 5.00 7.00
CA TYR A 321 -9.75 3.97 6.40
C TYR A 321 -9.04 3.24 7.53
N LYS A 322 -9.14 1.90 7.54
CA LYS A 322 -8.48 1.11 8.58
C LYS A 322 -7.90 -0.18 8.04
N ILE A 323 -6.61 -0.38 8.25
CA ILE A 323 -5.92 -1.63 7.90
C ILE A 323 -5.18 -2.18 9.10
N GLU A 324 -5.03 -3.50 9.12
CA GLU A 324 -4.13 -4.23 10.00
C GLU A 324 -3.03 -4.88 9.15
N ILE A 325 -1.77 -4.70 9.55
CA ILE A 325 -0.62 -5.35 8.95
C ILE A 325 0.01 -6.22 10.02
N GLY A 326 0.33 -7.46 9.70
CA GLY A 326 0.93 -8.37 10.66
C GLY A 326 1.81 -9.45 10.07
N PHE A 327 2.44 -10.19 10.97
CA PHE A 327 3.47 -11.18 10.66
C PHE A 327 3.19 -12.46 11.45
N LEU A 328 3.19 -13.58 10.74
CA LEU A 328 3.07 -14.92 11.28
C LEU A 328 4.46 -15.54 11.31
N MET A 329 4.87 -16.06 12.45
CA MET A 329 6.26 -16.45 12.71
C MET A 329 6.46 -17.97 12.76
N THR A 330 5.37 -18.74 12.72
CA THR A 330 5.35 -20.20 12.72
C THR A 330 4.37 -20.77 11.69
N GLY A 331 4.66 -21.98 11.19
CA GLY A 331 3.76 -22.67 10.24
C GLY A 331 2.37 -22.96 10.80
N ASN A 332 2.25 -23.12 12.12
CA ASN A 332 0.95 -23.27 12.77
C ASN A 332 0.12 -21.99 12.69
N GLU A 333 0.72 -20.82 12.96
CA GLU A 333 0.05 -19.53 12.81
C GLU A 333 -0.36 -19.31 11.34
N VAL A 334 0.51 -19.64 10.38
CA VAL A 334 0.20 -19.57 8.94
C VAL A 334 -1.03 -20.42 8.60
N ASN A 335 -1.08 -21.67 9.07
CA ASN A 335 -2.20 -22.56 8.77
C ASN A 335 -3.51 -22.09 9.42
N GLN A 336 -3.48 -21.65 10.69
CA GLN A 336 -4.65 -21.09 11.36
C GLN A 336 -5.16 -19.81 10.68
N PHE A 337 -4.26 -18.99 10.14
CA PHE A 337 -4.64 -17.79 9.41
C PHE A 337 -5.28 -18.13 8.06
N LYS A 338 -4.78 -19.15 7.33
CA LYS A 338 -5.40 -19.64 6.08
C LYS A 338 -6.86 -20.02 6.26
N GLU A 339 -7.22 -20.63 7.39
CA GLU A 339 -8.59 -21.06 7.68
C GLU A 339 -9.58 -19.89 7.75
N LYS A 340 -9.10 -18.66 7.99
CA LYS A 340 -9.91 -17.45 7.99
C LYS A 340 -10.16 -16.89 6.60
N ILE A 341 -9.31 -17.22 5.63
CA ILE A 341 -9.38 -16.68 4.27
C ILE A 341 -10.49 -17.42 3.52
N PRO A 342 -11.55 -16.73 3.05
CA PRO A 342 -12.59 -17.36 2.26
C PRO A 342 -12.01 -18.13 1.06
N ALA A 343 -12.42 -19.38 0.90
CA ALA A 343 -12.02 -20.19 -0.24
C ALA A 343 -12.78 -19.73 -1.49
N THR A 344 -12.06 -19.15 -2.43
CA THR A 344 -12.60 -18.68 -3.72
C THR A 344 -12.00 -19.49 -4.88
N LYS A 345 -12.68 -19.44 -6.03
CA LYS A 345 -12.13 -19.90 -7.31
C LYS A 345 -11.90 -18.66 -8.18
N PRO A 346 -10.69 -18.07 -8.16
CA PRO A 346 -10.44 -16.83 -8.87
C PRO A 346 -10.54 -17.02 -10.38
N VAL A 347 -11.19 -16.07 -11.04
CA VAL A 347 -11.19 -15.95 -12.51
C VAL A 347 -10.15 -14.91 -12.90
N VAL A 348 -9.17 -15.30 -13.71
CA VAL A 348 -8.19 -14.38 -14.29
C VAL A 348 -8.75 -13.86 -15.60
N ILE A 349 -8.88 -12.53 -15.71
CA ILE A 349 -9.47 -11.87 -16.87
C ILE A 349 -8.35 -11.13 -17.60
N PRO A 350 -7.86 -11.67 -18.73
CA PRO A 350 -6.82 -11.02 -19.52
C PRO A 350 -7.46 -9.84 -20.27
N LEU A 351 -7.64 -8.71 -19.57
CA LEU A 351 -8.18 -7.51 -20.18
C LEU A 351 -7.07 -6.78 -20.93
N ASP A 352 -7.27 -6.61 -22.23
CA ASP A 352 -6.62 -5.52 -22.94
C ASP A 352 -7.38 -4.20 -22.68
N MET A 353 -6.71 -3.06 -22.85
CA MET A 353 -7.27 -1.73 -22.55
C MET A 353 -8.59 -1.40 -23.28
N ARG A 354 -9.02 -2.19 -24.27
CA ARG A 354 -10.26 -1.96 -25.04
C ARG A 354 -11.53 -2.25 -24.26
N ASN A 355 -11.44 -2.84 -23.06
CA ASN A 355 -12.61 -3.10 -22.21
C ASN A 355 -12.57 -2.30 -20.89
N GLU A 356 -12.31 -0.99 -20.98
CA GLU A 356 -12.27 -0.04 -19.85
C GLU A 356 -13.52 -0.10 -18.95
N ALA A 357 -14.69 -0.44 -19.50
CA ALA A 357 -15.94 -0.56 -18.74
C ALA A 357 -15.84 -1.67 -17.68
N ALA A 358 -15.19 -2.80 -18.00
CA ALA A 358 -15.06 -3.93 -17.09
C ALA A 358 -14.11 -3.63 -15.92
N ILE A 359 -13.08 -2.82 -16.18
CA ILE A 359 -12.17 -2.31 -15.14
C ILE A 359 -12.94 -1.39 -14.18
N VAL A 360 -13.75 -0.47 -14.71
CA VAL A 360 -14.56 0.46 -13.90
C VAL A 360 -15.57 -0.29 -13.04
N ASP A 361 -16.22 -1.31 -13.58
CA ASP A 361 -17.16 -2.14 -12.82
C ASP A 361 -16.47 -2.86 -11.66
N VAL A 362 -15.26 -3.39 -11.86
CA VAL A 362 -14.45 -3.96 -10.77
C VAL A 362 -14.16 -2.95 -9.66
N TYR A 363 -13.77 -1.72 -10.02
CA TYR A 363 -13.60 -0.67 -9.01
C TYR A 363 -14.92 -0.37 -8.29
N ARG A 364 -16.06 -0.38 -8.98
CA ARG A 364 -17.37 -0.12 -8.36
C ARG A 364 -17.92 -1.31 -7.56
N GLY A 365 -17.15 -2.38 -7.37
CA GLY A 365 -17.60 -3.60 -6.70
C GLY A 365 -18.64 -4.40 -7.49
N GLY A 366 -18.81 -4.10 -8.79
CA GLY A 366 -19.76 -4.77 -9.67
C GLY A 366 -19.18 -6.04 -10.30
N THR A 367 -19.95 -7.12 -10.32
CA THR A 367 -19.64 -8.36 -11.05
C THR A 367 -20.48 -8.54 -12.31
N ASN A 368 -21.34 -7.57 -12.65
CA ASN A 368 -22.41 -7.72 -13.63
C ASN A 368 -21.92 -7.99 -15.07
N MET A 369 -20.66 -7.69 -15.40
CA MET A 369 -20.12 -7.88 -16.75
C MET A 369 -19.31 -9.15 -16.97
N PHE A 370 -19.19 -10.01 -15.96
CA PHE A 370 -18.52 -11.31 -16.11
C PHE A 370 -19.51 -12.43 -15.80
N PRO A 371 -20.01 -13.17 -16.82
CA PRO A 371 -20.76 -14.38 -16.56
C PRO A 371 -19.82 -15.36 -15.84
N ILE A 372 -20.18 -15.69 -14.59
CA ILE A 372 -19.51 -16.70 -13.76
C ILE A 372 -19.77 -18.09 -14.33
#